data_AF-A0A1V5XCI2-F1
#
_entry.id   AF-A0A1V5XCI2-F1
#
_cell.length_a   1.000
_cell.length_b   1.000
_cell.length_c   1.000
_cell.angle_alpha   90.00
_cell.angle_beta   90.00
_cell.angle_gamma   90.00
#
_symmetry.space_group_name_H-M   'P 1'
#
loop_
_entity.id
_entity.type
_entity.pdbx_description
1 polymer ?
#
loop_
_entity_poly.entity_id
_entity_poly.type
_entity_poly.pdbx_seq_one_letter_code
_entity_poly.pdbx_strand_id
1 'polypeptide(L)'
;MIKRKRRGFTLVEGLISILLVSAISMTSLLIVNGYYKQTYARDKEITAIAQNINTIESVKADVHTVRQLYDFSQSHDICIIAVGIGEVKLTLKADGKIKKEITAPENYEFAAKLKPNYGLYRIETKGAVPNSKLMTIIRIKE
;
A
#
# COMPACT_ATOMS: atom_id res chain seq x y z
N MET A 1 -12.65 -7.29 73.50
CA MET A 1 -13.49 -7.21 72.28
C MET A 1 -13.15 -5.93 71.53
N ILE A 2 -12.30 -6.00 70.50
CA ILE A 2 -11.85 -4.80 69.76
C ILE A 2 -12.98 -4.39 68.81
N LYS A 3 -13.72 -3.32 69.14
CA LYS A 3 -14.71 -2.72 68.24
C LYS A 3 -13.99 -2.08 67.05
N ARG A 4 -14.03 -2.72 65.87
CA ARG A 4 -13.67 -2.06 64.61
C ARG A 4 -14.59 -0.85 64.42
N LYS A 5 -14.05 0.37 64.52
CA LYS A 5 -14.77 1.57 64.09
C LYS A 5 -14.98 1.45 62.57
N ARG A 6 -16.22 1.29 62.13
CA ARG A 6 -16.60 1.47 60.72
C ARG A 6 -16.41 2.95 60.39
N ARG A 7 -15.23 3.33 59.88
CA ARG A 7 -15.02 4.65 59.29
C ARG A 7 -15.68 4.59 57.91
N GLY A 8 -16.77 5.34 57.73
CA GLY A 8 -17.32 5.58 56.39
C GLY A 8 -16.31 6.38 55.57
N PHE A 9 -16.31 6.16 54.25
CA PHE A 9 -15.51 6.97 53.33
C PHE A 9 -15.84 8.45 53.54
N THR A 10 -14.82 9.28 53.75
CA THR A 10 -15.03 10.72 53.80
C THR A 10 -15.29 11.25 52.38
N LEU A 11 -16.02 12.36 52.29
CA LEU A 11 -16.40 12.97 51.00
C LEU A 11 -15.15 13.29 50.15
N VAL A 12 -14.06 13.70 50.82
CA VAL A 12 -12.75 13.95 50.20
C VAL A 12 -12.11 12.67 49.66
N GLU A 13 -12.10 11.58 50.44
CA GLU A 13 -11.58 10.27 49.97
C GLU A 13 -12.39 9.72 48.80
N GLY A 14 -13.71 9.95 48.79
CA GLY A 14 -14.59 9.58 47.67
C GLY A 14 -14.26 10.37 46.40
N LEU A 15 -14.06 11.69 46.51
CA LEU A 15 -13.69 12.55 45.38
C LEU A 15 -12.31 12.20 44.81
N ILE A 16 -11.32 11.93 45.68
CA ILE A 16 -9.99 11.49 45.25
C ILE A 16 -10.09 10.14 44.54
N SER A 17 -10.90 9.21 45.03
CA SER A 17 -11.08 7.89 44.40
C SER A 17 -11.72 8.01 43.01
N ILE A 18 -12.73 8.88 42.84
CA ILE A 18 -13.38 9.14 41.54
C ILE A 18 -12.38 9.79 40.56
N LEU A 19 -11.53 10.70 41.05
CA LEU A 19 -10.50 11.33 40.24
C LEU A 19 -9.47 10.30 39.73
N LEU A 20 -9.01 9.41 40.61
CA LEU A 20 -8.07 8.36 40.25
C LEU A 20 -8.69 7.36 39.25
N VAL A 21 -9.93 6.93 39.49
CA VAL A 21 -10.62 6.00 38.59
C VAL A 21 -10.86 6.63 37.22
N SER A 22 -11.24 7.91 37.17
CA SER A 22 -11.47 8.62 35.89
C SER A 22 -10.17 8.84 35.11
N ALA A 23 -9.08 9.23 35.78
CA ALA A 23 -7.77 9.38 35.16
C ALA A 23 -7.27 8.05 34.56
N ILE A 24 -7.32 6.95 35.33
CA ILE A 24 -6.90 5.62 34.85
C ILE A 24 -7.76 5.17 33.66
N SER A 25 -9.09 5.33 33.76
CA SER A 25 -10.02 4.93 32.70
C SER A 25 -9.75 5.68 31.40
N MET A 26 -9.48 6.99 31.47
CA MET A 26 -9.16 7.82 30.31
C MET A 26 -7.85 7.36 29.65
N THR A 27 -6.80 7.12 30.43
CA THR A 27 -5.51 6.63 29.92
C THR A 27 -5.65 5.25 29.26
N SER A 28 -6.40 4.33 29.87
CA SER A 28 -6.65 3.00 29.30
C SER A 28 -7.38 3.08 27.96
N LEU A 29 -8.41 3.93 27.84
CA LEU A 29 -9.14 4.14 26.58
C LEU A 29 -8.24 4.70 25.47
N LEU A 30 -7.35 5.64 25.81
CA LEU A 30 -6.40 6.20 24.85
C LEU A 30 -5.40 5.16 24.34
N ILE A 31 -4.86 4.33 25.24
CA ILE A 31 -3.93 3.25 24.87
C ILE A 31 -4.62 2.21 23.97
N VAL A 32 -5.82 1.78 24.36
CA VAL A 32 -6.59 0.79 23.60
C VAL A 32 -6.96 1.31 22.22
N ASN A 33 -7.44 2.55 22.12
CA ASN A 33 -7.76 3.18 20.83
C ASN A 33 -6.51 3.36 19.96
N GLY A 34 -5.38 3.77 20.55
CA GLY A 34 -4.10 3.86 19.85
C GLY A 34 -3.65 2.51 19.29
N TYR A 35 -3.73 1.46 20.10
CA TYR A 35 -3.41 0.09 19.69
C TYR A 35 -4.32 -0.40 18.56
N TYR A 36 -5.65 -0.22 18.68
CA TYR A 36 -6.59 -0.60 17.62
C TYR A 36 -6.33 0.16 16.31
N LYS A 37 -6.06 1.45 16.37
CA LYS A 37 -5.71 2.25 15.18
C LYS A 37 -4.45 1.72 14.51
N GLN A 38 -3.41 1.41 15.29
CA GLN A 38 -2.15 0.90 14.77
C GLN A 38 -2.32 -0.49 14.14
N THR A 39 -3.01 -1.40 14.82
CA THR A 39 -3.28 -2.76 14.31
C THR A 39 -4.15 -2.71 13.05
N TYR A 40 -5.20 -1.89 13.04
CA TYR A 40 -6.06 -1.73 11.86
C TYR A 40 -5.33 -1.12 10.65
N ALA A 41 -4.47 -0.12 10.88
CA ALA A 41 -3.63 0.44 9.83
C ALA A 41 -2.67 -0.61 9.26
N ARG A 42 -2.04 -1.39 10.13
CA ARG A 42 -1.16 -2.50 9.74
C ARG A 42 -1.90 -3.58 8.94
N ASP A 43 -3.10 -3.97 9.36
CA ASP A 43 -3.89 -4.98 8.66
C ASP A 43 -4.29 -4.52 7.26
N LYS A 44 -4.62 -3.23 7.11
CA LYS A 44 -4.85 -2.61 5.79
C LYS A 44 -3.61 -2.63 4.92
N GLU A 45 -2.45 -2.27 5.46
CA GLU A 45 -1.18 -2.32 4.75
C GLU A 45 -0.85 -3.74 4.28
N ILE A 46 -0.96 -4.74 5.16
CA ILE A 46 -0.71 -6.15 4.83
C ILE A 46 -1.67 -6.63 3.73
N THR A 47 -2.95 -6.28 3.83
CA THR A 47 -3.95 -6.65 2.82
C THR A 47 -3.62 -6.02 1.47
N ALA A 48 -3.25 -4.74 1.44
CA ALA A 48 -2.84 -4.05 0.22
C ALA A 48 -1.57 -4.66 -0.39
N ILE A 49 -0.58 -5.02 0.44
CA ILE A 49 0.64 -5.72 0.01
C ILE A 49 0.27 -7.07 -0.60
N ALA A 50 -0.59 -7.87 0.04
CA ALA A 50 -1.00 -9.18 -0.48
C ALA A 50 -1.70 -9.06 -1.85
N GLN A 51 -2.59 -8.07 -2.03
CA GLN A 51 -3.22 -7.78 -3.32
C GLN A 51 -2.21 -7.38 -4.39
N ASN A 52 -1.22 -6.56 -4.02
CA ASN A 52 -0.16 -6.15 -4.93
C ASN A 52 0.78 -7.30 -5.30
N ILE A 53 1.08 -8.22 -4.37
CA ILE A 53 1.84 -9.44 -4.65
C ILE A 53 1.09 -10.28 -5.68
N ASN A 54 -0.20 -10.53 -5.47
CA ASN A 54 -1.02 -11.28 -6.42
C ASN A 54 -1.04 -10.63 -7.81
N THR A 55 -1.14 -9.30 -7.86
CA THR A 55 -1.08 -8.54 -9.12
C THR A 55 0.27 -8.77 -9.82
N ILE A 56 1.38 -8.64 -9.09
CA ILE A 56 2.73 -8.83 -9.63
C ILE A 56 2.96 -10.26 -10.13
N GLU A 57 2.52 -11.27 -9.37
CA GLU A 57 2.65 -12.67 -9.77
C GLU A 57 1.77 -12.98 -11.00
N SER A 58 0.55 -12.45 -11.06
CA SER A 58 -0.32 -12.57 -12.24
C SER A 58 0.32 -11.92 -13.47
N VAL A 59 0.93 -10.74 -13.33
CA VAL A 59 1.69 -10.11 -14.41
C VAL A 59 2.80 -11.03 -14.93
N LYS A 60 3.57 -11.67 -14.04
CA LYS A 60 4.65 -12.58 -14.46
C LYS A 60 4.13 -13.84 -15.15
N ALA A 61 3.00 -14.37 -14.69
CA ALA A 61 2.41 -15.60 -15.19
C ALA A 61 1.65 -15.40 -16.52
N ASP A 62 0.89 -14.32 -16.64
CA ASP A 62 -0.10 -14.16 -17.71
C ASP A 62 0.36 -13.22 -18.84
N VAL A 63 1.34 -12.35 -18.58
CA VAL A 63 1.77 -11.34 -19.54
C VAL A 63 3.05 -11.77 -20.26
N HIS A 64 2.90 -12.15 -21.52
CA HIS A 64 4.00 -12.54 -22.40
C HIS A 64 4.09 -11.74 -23.70
N THR A 65 3.02 -11.01 -24.04
CA THR A 65 2.90 -10.16 -25.23
C THR A 65 2.47 -8.74 -24.85
N VAL A 66 2.76 -7.76 -25.71
CA VAL A 66 2.35 -6.35 -25.49
C VAL A 66 0.83 -6.22 -25.44
N ARG A 67 0.09 -7.07 -26.18
CA ARG A 67 -1.37 -7.08 -26.14
C ARG A 67 -1.90 -7.53 -24.79
N GLN A 68 -1.37 -8.63 -24.25
CA GLN A 68 -1.71 -9.08 -22.90
C GLN A 68 -1.38 -8.03 -21.84
N LEU A 69 -0.25 -7.32 -21.99
CA LEU A 69 0.09 -6.23 -21.08
C LEU A 69 -0.94 -5.09 -21.14
N TYR A 70 -1.42 -4.74 -22.33
CA TYR A 70 -2.49 -3.77 -22.51
C TYR A 70 -3.80 -4.22 -21.86
N ASP A 71 -4.23 -5.47 -22.11
CA ASP A 71 -5.47 -6.01 -21.57
C ASP A 71 -5.38 -6.11 -20.02
N PHE A 72 -4.21 -6.48 -19.49
CA PHE A 72 -3.93 -6.49 -18.05
C PHE A 72 -4.00 -5.09 -17.45
N SER A 73 -3.46 -4.07 -18.12
CA SER A 73 -3.47 -2.69 -17.65
C SER A 73 -4.86 -2.03 -17.68
N GLN A 74 -5.83 -2.60 -18.40
CA GLN A 74 -7.23 -2.12 -18.35
C GLN A 74 -7.95 -2.62 -17.09
N SER A 75 -7.56 -3.77 -16.57
CA SER A 75 -8.22 -4.43 -15.43
C SER A 75 -7.52 -4.21 -14.09
N HIS A 76 -6.27 -3.74 -14.10
CA HIS A 76 -5.44 -3.56 -12.90
C HIS A 76 -4.85 -2.16 -12.86
N ASP A 77 -4.76 -1.58 -11.66
CA ASP A 77 -4.16 -0.26 -11.45
C ASP A 77 -2.63 -0.37 -11.34
N ILE A 78 -1.98 -0.42 -12.51
CA ILE A 78 -0.53 -0.53 -12.65
C ILE A 78 0.06 0.67 -13.40
N CYS A 79 1.31 0.97 -13.11
CA CYS A 79 2.17 1.83 -13.92
C CYS A 79 3.10 0.95 -14.76
N ILE A 80 3.23 1.27 -16.05
CA ILE A 80 4.08 0.54 -16.99
C ILE A 80 5.23 1.46 -17.37
N ILE A 81 6.45 1.00 -17.15
CA ILE A 81 7.68 1.72 -17.51
C ILE A 81 8.45 0.88 -18.52
N ALA A 82 8.65 1.41 -19.72
CA ALA A 82 9.53 0.81 -20.71
C ALA A 82 10.97 1.17 -20.37
N VAL A 83 11.82 0.16 -20.12
CA VAL A 83 13.19 0.37 -19.61
C VAL A 83 14.05 1.09 -20.64
N GLY A 84 14.65 2.21 -20.23
CA GLY A 84 15.44 3.10 -21.08
C GLY A 84 14.60 4.07 -21.92
N ILE A 85 13.29 4.19 -21.66
CA ILE A 85 12.38 5.11 -22.35
C ILE A 85 11.62 5.97 -21.35
N GLY A 86 10.86 5.35 -20.43
CA GLY A 86 9.98 6.08 -19.52
C GLY A 86 8.66 5.38 -19.22
N GLU A 87 7.82 6.07 -18.44
CA GLU A 87 6.44 5.67 -18.19
C GLU A 87 5.64 5.72 -19.48
N VAL A 88 5.01 4.60 -19.82
CA VAL A 88 4.24 4.44 -21.05
C VAL A 88 2.79 4.10 -20.75
N LYS A 89 1.89 4.73 -21.49
CA LYS A 89 0.48 4.36 -21.56
C LYS A 89 0.26 3.56 -22.84
N LEU A 90 -0.38 2.40 -22.70
CA LEU A 90 -0.76 1.56 -23.84
C LEU A 90 -2.17 1.93 -24.30
N THR A 91 -2.33 2.24 -25.58
CA THR A 91 -3.63 2.55 -26.19
C THR A 91 -3.87 1.69 -27.42
N LEU A 92 -5.12 1.23 -27.60
CA LEU A 92 -5.51 0.48 -28.79
C LEU A 92 -5.86 1.46 -29.92
N LYS A 93 -5.18 1.34 -31.06
CA LYS A 93 -5.50 2.09 -32.27
C LYS A 93 -6.67 1.44 -33.02
N ALA A 94 -7.30 2.21 -33.90
CA ALA A 94 -8.38 1.75 -34.77
C ALA A 94 -7.96 0.60 -35.71
N ASP A 95 -6.66 0.44 -35.99
CA ASP A 95 -6.09 -0.66 -36.78
C ASP A 95 -5.83 -1.93 -35.96
N GLY A 96 -6.23 -1.97 -34.69
CA GLY A 96 -6.04 -3.09 -33.78
C GLY A 96 -4.63 -3.18 -33.17
N LYS A 97 -3.70 -2.29 -33.52
CA LYS A 97 -2.34 -2.28 -32.97
C LYS A 97 -2.26 -1.50 -31.66
N ILE A 98 -1.38 -1.94 -30.76
CA ILE A 98 -1.10 -1.22 -29.52
C ILE A 98 -0.08 -0.10 -29.77
N LYS A 99 -0.46 1.13 -29.44
CA LYS A 99 0.43 2.29 -29.40
C LYS A 99 0.98 2.47 -27.99
N LYS A 100 2.27 2.78 -27.89
CA LYS A 100 2.94 3.16 -26.64
C LYS A 100 3.06 4.68 -26.64
N GLU A 101 2.38 5.35 -25.72
CA GLU A 101 2.46 6.79 -25.53
C GLU A 101 3.31 7.08 -24.31
N ILE A 102 4.42 7.81 -24.49
CA ILE A 102 5.30 8.18 -23.40
C ILE A 102 4.61 9.29 -22.60
N THR A 103 4.35 9.01 -21.32
CA THR A 103 3.66 9.92 -20.40
C THR A 103 4.64 10.69 -19.51
N ALA A 104 5.75 10.06 -19.12
CA ALA A 104 6.85 10.71 -18.44
C ALA A 104 8.18 10.06 -18.88
N PRO A 105 9.23 10.85 -19.16
CA PRO A 105 10.55 10.29 -19.45
C PRO A 105 11.14 9.63 -18.20
N GLU A 106 11.95 8.59 -18.41
CA GLU A 106 12.64 7.91 -17.31
C GLU A 106 13.70 8.83 -16.67
N ASN A 107 13.39 9.40 -15.50
CA ASN A 107 14.26 10.34 -14.77
C ASN A 107 15.19 9.65 -13.76
N TYR A 108 15.78 8.51 -14.11
CA TYR A 108 16.87 7.95 -13.31
C TYR A 108 18.20 8.53 -13.79
N GLU A 109 19.10 8.89 -12.88
CA GLU A 109 20.45 9.42 -13.19
C GLU A 109 21.28 8.49 -14.11
N PHE A 110 20.84 7.23 -14.27
CA PHE A 110 21.44 6.21 -15.13
C PHE A 110 20.71 5.98 -16.46
N ALA A 111 19.56 6.62 -16.71
CA ALA A 111 18.77 6.45 -17.92
C ALA A 111 19.56 6.81 -19.19
N ALA A 112 20.42 7.83 -19.11
CA ALA A 112 21.31 8.22 -20.23
C ALA A 112 22.34 7.13 -20.61
N LYS A 113 22.61 6.16 -19.73
CA LYS A 113 23.56 5.06 -19.98
C LYS A 113 22.86 3.74 -20.36
N LEU A 114 21.54 3.66 -20.20
CA LEU A 114 20.76 2.48 -20.55
C LEU A 114 20.33 2.57 -22.01
N LYS A 115 20.80 1.61 -22.84
CA LYS A 115 20.28 1.47 -24.20
C LYS A 115 18.80 1.05 -24.11
N PRO A 116 17.88 1.69 -24.87
CA PRO A 116 16.48 1.30 -24.87
C PRO A 116 16.34 -0.18 -25.18
N ASN A 117 15.63 -0.92 -24.32
CA ASN A 117 15.32 -2.32 -24.57
C ASN A 117 13.81 -2.48 -24.76
N TYR A 118 13.39 -2.57 -26.02
CA TYR A 118 11.99 -2.57 -26.43
C TYR A 118 11.17 -3.78 -25.93
N GLY A 119 11.84 -4.81 -25.39
CA GLY A 119 11.19 -5.98 -24.79
C GLY A 119 11.18 -6.01 -23.26
N LEU A 120 11.76 -5.03 -22.55
CA LEU A 120 11.80 -5.01 -21.08
C LEU A 120 10.86 -3.95 -20.51
N TYR A 121 9.98 -4.40 -19.63
CA TYR A 121 9.00 -3.54 -18.96
C TYR A 121 9.12 -3.72 -17.45
N ARG A 122 9.16 -2.60 -16.74
CA ARG A 122 9.03 -2.54 -15.31
C ARG A 122 7.59 -2.18 -14.98
N ILE A 123 6.93 -3.03 -14.21
CA ILE A 123 5.55 -2.87 -13.82
C ILE A 123 5.53 -2.53 -12.34
N GLU A 124 4.86 -1.45 -12.00
CA GLU A 124 4.70 -0.98 -10.63
C GLU A 124 3.22 -1.00 -10.26
N THR A 125 2.87 -1.55 -9.12
CA THR A 125 1.49 -1.45 -8.60
C THR A 125 1.26 -0.05 -8.03
N LYS A 126 0.08 0.53 -8.26
CA LYS A 126 -0.28 1.75 -7.55
C LYS A 126 -0.67 1.40 -6.11
N GLY A 127 0.20 1.76 -5.18
CA GLY A 127 -0.06 1.58 -3.74
C GLY A 127 -1.10 2.58 -3.27
N ALA A 128 -2.30 2.11 -2.94
CA ALA A 128 -3.36 2.92 -2.33
C ALA A 128 -3.03 3.33 -0.88
N VAL A 129 -2.06 2.66 -0.26
CA VAL A 129 -1.61 2.86 1.13
C VAL A 129 -0.08 3.05 1.13
N PRO A 130 0.50 3.87 2.02
CA PRO A 130 1.96 4.00 2.14
C PRO A 130 2.66 2.65 2.23
N ASN A 131 3.88 2.56 1.67
CA ASN A 131 4.73 1.36 1.71
C ASN A 131 4.14 0.06 1.11
N SER A 132 3.02 0.13 0.38
CA SER A 132 2.41 -1.05 -0.26
C SER A 132 2.79 -1.25 -1.73
N LYS A 133 3.47 -0.27 -2.35
CA LYS A 133 3.89 -0.33 -3.76
C LYS A 133 4.89 -1.46 -3.97
N LEU A 134 4.65 -2.28 -4.99
CA LEU A 134 5.57 -3.32 -5.41
C LEU A 134 5.92 -3.14 -6.88
N MET A 135 7.07 -3.68 -7.26
CA MET A 135 7.55 -3.60 -8.63
C MET A 135 8.09 -4.95 -9.10
N THR A 136 7.94 -5.19 -10.39
CA THR A 136 8.57 -6.33 -11.07
C THR A 136 9.08 -5.92 -12.43
N ILE A 137 10.01 -6.70 -12.97
CA ILE A 137 10.48 -6.55 -14.33
C ILE A 137 10.03 -7.79 -15.10
N ILE A 138 9.41 -7.57 -16.26
CA ILE A 138 9.03 -8.62 -17.20
C ILE A 138 9.70 -8.39 -18.54
N ARG A 139 9.98 -9.50 -19.23
CA ARG A 139 10.45 -9.47 -20.61
C ARG A 139 9.34 -10.00 -21.51
N ILE A 140 8.93 -9.15 -22.44
CA ILE A 140 7.89 -9.43 -23.42
C ILE A 140 8.57 -9.64 -24.78
N LYS A 141 8.13 -10.67 -25.52
CA LYS A 141 8.52 -10.83 -26.92
C LYS A 141 7.63 -9.91 -27.76
N GLU A 142 8.24 -9.06 -28.56
CA GLU A 142 7.54 -8.21 -29.53
C GLU A 142 7.10 -9.02 -30.76
#